data_AF-A0A6A5UAU8-F1
#
_entry.id   AF-A0A6A5UAU8-F1
#
_cell.length_a   1.000
_cell.length_b   1.000
_cell.length_c   1.000
_cell.angle_alpha   90.00
_cell.angle_beta   90.00
_cell.angle_gamma   90.00
#
_symmetry.space_group_name_H-M   'P 1'
#
loop_
_entity.id
_entity.type
_entity.pdbx_description
1 polymer ?
#
loop_
_entity_poly.entity_id
_entity_poly.type
_entity_poly.pdbx_seq_one_letter_code
_entity_poly.pdbx_strand_id
1 'polypeptide(L)'
;MGLITLVRGFKLSVSEFDVFLTTNGLPPLEGGYQPSPEEAEDIAKLFRAKSIDCEVKVFVLFVAGFNRSHHLFVCYDWIHVLAVKDIEGVLQKPVPPAFEQMRKSLRVESAVSRYIVYNEEELSYIPEEMIRRHTAPIRCGACDAVFSLWQGRMRHRHDEHGISEDQNPLPDC
;
A
#
# COMPACT_ATOMS: atom_id res chain seq x y z
N MET A 1 1.94 -12.32 -2.71
CA MET A 1 2.87 -12.14 -1.58
C MET A 1 2.25 -11.10 -0.68
N GLY A 2 2.18 -11.32 0.63
CA GLY A 2 1.60 -10.30 1.51
C GLY A 2 2.55 -9.12 1.68
N LEU A 3 1.99 -7.93 1.80
CA LEU A 3 2.75 -6.69 1.90
C LEU A 3 2.35 -5.95 3.17
N ILE A 4 3.31 -5.32 3.83
CA ILE A 4 3.06 -4.45 4.97
C ILE A 4 2.77 -3.06 4.41
N THR A 5 1.61 -2.52 4.72
CA THR A 5 1.21 -1.17 4.31
C THR A 5 0.88 -0.35 5.54
N LEU A 6 1.44 0.86 5.63
CA LEU A 6 0.95 1.86 6.58
C LEU A 6 -0.12 2.67 5.87
N VAL A 7 -1.29 2.77 6.49
CA VAL A 7 -2.44 3.44 5.91
C VAL A 7 -3.00 4.50 6.85
N ARG A 8 -3.60 5.54 6.28
CA ARG A 8 -4.38 6.54 6.98
C ARG A 8 -5.79 6.58 6.40
N GLY A 9 -6.77 6.31 7.26
CA GLY A 9 -8.15 6.08 6.84
C GLY A 9 -9.02 5.63 7.99
N PHE A 10 -10.15 5.01 7.68
CA PHE A 10 -11.05 4.44 8.68
C PHE A 10 -11.33 2.97 8.39
N LYS A 11 -11.70 2.24 9.44
CA LYS A 11 -12.08 0.83 9.38
C LYS A 11 -13.60 0.69 9.17
N LEU A 12 -14.01 -0.17 8.26
CA LEU A 12 -15.41 -0.45 7.93
C LEU A 12 -15.63 -1.95 7.85
N SER A 13 -16.84 -2.44 8.16
CA SER A 13 -17.14 -3.86 7.92
C SER A 13 -17.29 -4.13 6.42
N VAL A 14 -16.89 -5.32 5.98
CA VAL A 14 -17.03 -5.73 4.57
C VAL A 14 -18.52 -5.69 4.16
N SER A 15 -19.42 -6.14 5.03
CA SER A 15 -20.87 -6.11 4.77
C SER A 15 -21.43 -4.71 4.56
N GLU A 16 -21.01 -3.72 5.35
CA GLU A 16 -21.47 -2.34 5.15
C GLU A 16 -20.91 -1.75 3.86
N PHE A 17 -19.67 -2.10 3.51
CA PHE A 17 -19.07 -1.69 2.24
C PHE A 17 -19.79 -2.33 1.05
N ASP A 18 -20.13 -3.61 1.11
CA ASP A 18 -20.89 -4.33 0.07
C ASP A 18 -22.28 -3.70 -0.14
N VAL A 19 -22.96 -3.32 0.94
CA VAL A 19 -24.22 -2.56 0.86
C VAL A 19 -24.00 -1.21 0.15
N PHE A 20 -22.91 -0.52 0.46
CA PHE A 20 -22.57 0.73 -0.21
C PHE A 20 -22.29 0.52 -1.72
N LEU A 21 -21.52 -0.50 -2.10
CA LEU A 21 -21.22 -0.80 -3.50
C LEU A 21 -22.50 -1.14 -4.28
N THR A 22 -23.28 -2.08 -3.77
CA THR A 22 -24.52 -2.56 -4.42
C THR A 22 -25.57 -1.47 -4.56
N THR A 23 -25.74 -0.60 -3.55
CA THR A 23 -26.65 0.55 -3.62
C THR A 23 -26.25 1.55 -4.72
N ASN A 24 -24.97 1.56 -5.10
CA ASN A 24 -24.44 2.43 -6.16
C ASN A 24 -24.16 1.66 -7.47
N GLY A 25 -24.69 0.45 -7.63
CA GLY A 25 -24.62 -0.32 -8.87
C GLY A 25 -23.29 -1.04 -9.13
N LEU A 26 -22.42 -1.16 -8.11
CA LEU A 26 -21.21 -1.97 -8.17
C LEU A 26 -21.43 -3.35 -7.52
N PRO A 27 -20.76 -4.40 -8.00
CA PRO A 27 -20.79 -5.71 -7.35
C PRO A 27 -20.18 -5.63 -5.93
N PRO A 28 -20.62 -6.47 -4.99
CA PRO A 28 -19.98 -6.60 -3.69
C PRO A 28 -18.59 -7.24 -3.81
N LEU A 29 -17.74 -7.10 -2.80
CA LEU A 29 -16.40 -7.72 -2.74
C LEU A 29 -16.42 -9.21 -2.39
N GLU A 30 -17.62 -9.78 -2.19
CA GLU A 30 -17.89 -11.21 -1.98
C GLU A 30 -16.88 -11.93 -1.07
N GLY A 31 -16.91 -11.60 0.22
CA GLY A 31 -16.15 -12.34 1.24
C GLY A 31 -14.81 -11.74 1.62
N GLY A 32 -14.62 -10.44 1.39
CA GLY A 32 -13.47 -9.69 1.92
C GLY A 32 -12.17 -10.05 1.23
N TYR A 33 -12.19 -10.08 -0.10
CA TYR A 33 -10.97 -10.11 -0.91
C TYR A 33 -10.49 -8.68 -1.18
N GLN A 34 -9.19 -8.56 -1.42
CA GLN A 34 -8.64 -7.34 -2.02
C GLN A 34 -9.29 -7.15 -3.41
N PRO A 35 -9.82 -5.95 -3.72
CA PRO A 35 -10.34 -5.67 -5.06
C PRO A 35 -9.24 -5.83 -6.13
N SER A 36 -9.61 -6.43 -7.26
CA SER A 36 -8.79 -6.43 -8.49
C SER A 36 -8.59 -5.00 -9.03
N PRO A 37 -7.70 -4.77 -10.02
CA PRO A 37 -7.42 -3.44 -10.55
C PRO A 37 -8.67 -2.80 -11.15
N GLU A 38 -9.46 -3.60 -11.88
CA GLU A 38 -10.68 -3.16 -12.53
C GLU A 38 -11.72 -2.75 -11.48
N GLU A 39 -11.93 -3.60 -10.45
CA GLU A 39 -12.82 -3.28 -9.33
C GLU A 39 -12.35 -2.06 -8.54
N ALA A 40 -11.05 -1.94 -8.28
CA ALA A 40 -10.46 -0.81 -7.59
C ALA A 40 -10.64 0.50 -8.39
N GLU A 41 -10.51 0.45 -9.72
CA GLU A 41 -10.75 1.58 -10.59
C GLU A 41 -12.22 2.01 -10.57
N ASP A 42 -13.15 1.05 -10.61
CA ASP A 42 -14.58 1.31 -10.57
C ASP A 42 -15.02 1.86 -9.21
N ILE A 43 -14.47 1.33 -8.11
CA ILE A 43 -14.63 1.89 -6.77
C ILE A 43 -14.09 3.32 -6.70
N ALA A 44 -12.91 3.60 -7.29
CA ALA A 44 -12.35 4.94 -7.34
C ALA A 44 -13.20 5.91 -8.20
N LYS A 45 -13.80 5.44 -9.30
CA LYS A 45 -14.78 6.21 -10.09
C LYS A 45 -16.01 6.54 -9.26
N LEU A 46 -16.54 5.57 -8.50
CA LEU A 46 -17.68 5.79 -7.60
C LEU A 46 -17.35 6.85 -6.54
N PHE A 47 -16.18 6.79 -5.91
CA PHE A 47 -15.77 7.80 -4.94
C PHE A 47 -15.68 9.20 -5.55
N ARG A 48 -15.09 9.33 -6.76
CA ARG A 48 -15.06 10.60 -7.49
C ARG A 48 -16.46 11.12 -7.84
N ALA A 49 -17.37 10.24 -8.25
CA ALA A 49 -18.77 10.60 -8.51
C ALA A 49 -19.52 11.08 -7.25
N LYS A 50 -19.08 10.66 -6.06
CA LYS A 50 -19.56 11.15 -4.77
C LYS A 50 -18.84 12.44 -4.30
N SER A 51 -18.17 13.14 -5.21
CA SER A 51 -17.44 14.39 -4.94
C SER A 51 -16.27 14.24 -3.98
N ILE A 52 -15.66 13.05 -3.93
CA ILE A 52 -14.40 12.85 -3.21
C ILE A 52 -13.27 13.27 -4.16
N ASP A 53 -12.62 14.37 -3.80
CA ASP A 53 -11.58 15.04 -4.56
C ASP A 53 -10.16 14.57 -4.23
N CYS A 54 -10.05 13.50 -3.43
CA CYS A 54 -8.79 12.86 -3.10
C CYS A 54 -8.71 11.44 -3.66
N GLU A 55 -7.48 10.94 -3.80
CA GLU A 55 -7.26 9.52 -4.07
C GLU A 55 -7.75 8.68 -2.89
N VAL A 56 -8.45 7.59 -3.17
CA VAL A 56 -8.95 6.65 -2.16
C VAL A 56 -8.65 5.23 -2.60
N LYS A 57 -8.09 4.43 -1.70
CA LYS A 57 -7.81 3.00 -1.90
C LYS A 57 -8.45 2.18 -0.78
N VAL A 58 -8.96 1.01 -1.15
CA VAL A 58 -9.50 0.01 -0.23
C VAL A 58 -8.42 -1.02 0.05
N PHE A 59 -8.19 -1.30 1.33
CA PHE A 59 -7.25 -2.32 1.80
C PHE A 59 -7.99 -3.38 2.58
N VAL A 60 -7.84 -4.64 2.17
CA VAL A 60 -8.40 -5.79 2.87
C VAL A 60 -7.26 -6.61 3.47
N LEU A 61 -7.40 -7.00 4.74
CA LEU A 61 -6.38 -7.77 5.43
C LEU A 61 -6.25 -9.15 4.80
N PHE A 62 -5.00 -9.61 4.61
CA PHE A 62 -4.69 -10.91 4.03
C PHE A 62 -5.31 -12.04 4.86
N VAL A 63 -5.16 -11.98 6.19
CA VAL A 63 -5.69 -12.99 7.11
C VAL A 63 -6.11 -12.33 8.44
N ALA A 64 -7.23 -12.77 9.00
CA ALA A 64 -7.65 -12.50 10.38
C ALA A 64 -7.76 -13.83 11.14
N GLY A 65 -6.64 -14.30 11.71
CA GLY A 65 -6.56 -15.61 12.36
C GLY A 65 -6.53 -16.76 11.35
N PHE A 66 -7.57 -17.58 11.31
CA PHE A 66 -7.73 -18.67 10.31
C PHE A 66 -8.75 -18.34 9.22
N ASN A 67 -9.42 -17.19 9.33
CA ASN A 67 -10.48 -16.74 8.42
C ASN A 67 -10.07 -15.43 7.76
N ARG A 68 -10.89 -14.99 6.80
CA ARG A 68 -10.77 -13.65 6.24
C ARG A 68 -11.25 -12.58 7.20
N SER A 69 -10.75 -11.38 6.98
CA SER A 69 -11.20 -10.23 7.74
C SER A 69 -12.62 -9.84 7.34
N HIS A 70 -13.49 -9.71 8.33
CA HIS A 70 -14.79 -9.06 8.17
C HIS A 70 -14.71 -7.53 8.13
N HIS A 71 -13.49 -6.99 8.16
CA HIS A 71 -13.23 -5.55 8.09
C HIS A 71 -12.23 -5.23 6.98
N LEU A 72 -12.42 -4.06 6.40
CA LEU A 72 -11.51 -3.44 5.46
C LEU A 72 -11.19 -2.01 5.91
N PHE A 73 -10.22 -1.41 5.24
CA PHE A 73 -9.83 -0.03 5.47
C PHE A 73 -10.05 0.77 4.19
N VAL A 74 -10.75 1.89 4.31
CA VAL A 74 -10.87 2.89 3.25
C VAL A 74 -9.88 4.00 3.58
N CYS A 75 -8.94 4.29 2.69
CA CYS A 75 -7.75 5.09 2.99
C CYS A 75 -7.51 6.16 1.92
N TYR A 76 -7.04 7.34 2.34
CA TYR A 76 -6.67 8.45 1.46
C TYR A 76 -5.17 8.77 1.47
N ASP A 77 -4.42 8.11 2.35
CA ASP A 77 -2.97 8.19 2.40
C ASP A 77 -2.44 6.81 2.77
N TRP A 78 -1.41 6.34 2.07
CA TRP A 78 -0.80 5.05 2.35
C TRP A 78 0.64 5.02 1.84
N ILE A 79 1.43 4.15 2.45
CA ILE A 79 2.76 3.79 1.97
C ILE A 79 2.97 2.29 2.15
N HIS A 80 3.66 1.70 1.21
CA HIS A 80 4.02 0.30 1.24
C HIS A 80 5.43 0.14 1.85
N VAL A 81 5.61 -0.89 2.67
CA VAL A 81 6.86 -1.19 3.36
C VAL A 81 7.28 -2.61 3.03
N LEU A 82 8.46 -2.73 2.42
CA LEU A 82 9.01 -4.03 2.04
C LEU A 82 9.53 -4.82 3.24
N ALA A 83 10.33 -4.18 4.09
CA ALA A 83 11.00 -4.82 5.22
C ALA A 83 11.11 -3.86 6.40
N VAL A 84 11.63 -2.65 6.15
CA VAL A 84 11.83 -1.62 7.17
C VAL A 84 11.76 -0.24 6.51
N LYS A 85 11.22 0.74 7.24
CA LYS A 85 11.15 2.13 6.82
C LYS A 85 11.11 3.03 8.05
N ASP A 86 11.82 4.16 8.02
CA ASP A 86 11.56 5.24 8.97
C ASP A 86 10.17 5.82 8.68
N ILE A 87 9.37 5.96 9.74
CA ILE A 87 7.99 6.44 9.69
C ILE A 87 7.87 7.87 10.20
N GLU A 88 8.96 8.53 10.55
CA GLU A 88 8.93 9.96 10.85
C GLU A 88 8.44 10.74 9.63
N GLY A 89 7.48 11.65 9.85
CA GLY A 89 6.92 12.48 8.78
C GLY A 89 6.08 11.74 7.73
N VAL A 90 5.79 10.44 7.88
CA VAL A 90 4.91 9.72 6.94
C VAL A 90 3.44 9.84 7.32
N LEU A 91 2.55 9.64 6.34
CA LEU A 91 1.09 9.71 6.50
C LEU A 91 0.60 11.04 7.11
N GLN A 92 1.12 12.16 6.62
CA GLN A 92 0.85 13.50 7.16
C GLN A 92 -0.24 14.26 6.40
N LYS A 93 -0.76 13.73 5.29
CA LYS A 93 -1.83 14.42 4.54
C LYS A 93 -2.99 14.77 5.48
N PRO A 94 -3.49 16.02 5.49
CA PRO A 94 -4.66 16.37 6.29
C PRO A 94 -5.86 15.54 5.84
N VAL A 95 -6.80 15.26 6.75
CA VAL A 95 -8.02 14.52 6.40
C VAL A 95 -8.82 15.37 5.40
N PRO A 96 -9.07 14.89 4.17
CA PRO A 96 -9.85 15.66 3.20
C PRO A 96 -11.30 15.85 3.73
N PRO A 97 -11.89 17.05 3.64
CA PRO A 97 -13.26 17.29 4.11
C PRO A 97 -14.28 16.36 3.46
N ALA A 98 -14.16 16.10 2.16
CA ALA A 98 -15.02 15.18 1.42
C ALA A 98 -14.90 13.73 1.93
N PHE A 99 -13.69 13.32 2.32
CA PHE A 99 -13.43 11.99 2.89
C PHE A 99 -14.11 11.82 4.26
N GLU A 100 -14.05 12.84 5.12
CA GLU A 100 -14.72 12.82 6.43
C GLU A 100 -16.25 12.87 6.29
N GLN A 101 -16.77 13.60 5.31
CA GLN A 101 -18.19 13.59 4.98
C GLN A 101 -18.65 12.22 4.48
N MET A 102 -17.88 11.57 3.61
CA MET A 102 -18.15 10.20 3.18
C MET A 102 -18.21 9.26 4.38
N ARG A 103 -17.20 9.29 5.27
CA ARG A 103 -17.16 8.46 6.48
C ARG A 103 -18.45 8.59 7.30
N LYS A 104 -18.92 9.83 7.49
CA LYS A 104 -20.19 10.11 8.19
C LYS A 104 -21.42 9.60 7.42
N SER A 105 -21.45 9.74 6.10
CA SER A 105 -22.56 9.27 5.26
C SER A 105 -22.70 7.73 5.27
N LEU A 106 -21.57 7.04 5.37
CA LEU A 106 -21.48 5.59 5.54
C LEU A 106 -21.79 5.15 6.98
N ARG A 107 -22.04 6.10 7.89
CA ARG A 107 -22.30 5.88 9.32
C ARG A 107 -21.21 5.07 10.01
N VAL A 108 -19.96 5.22 9.57
CA VAL A 108 -18.83 4.48 10.14
C VAL A 108 -18.54 4.98 11.55
N GLU A 109 -18.55 4.07 12.53
CA GLU A 109 -18.23 4.42 13.92
C GLU A 109 -16.73 4.70 14.12
N SER A 110 -15.86 4.01 13.39
CA SER A 110 -14.42 4.20 13.51
C SER A 110 -13.98 5.60 13.07
N ALA A 111 -13.11 6.20 13.88
CA ALA A 111 -12.47 7.46 13.54
C ALA A 111 -11.40 7.27 12.46
N VAL A 112 -11.05 8.36 11.78
CA VAL A 112 -9.87 8.38 10.91
C VAL A 112 -8.61 8.25 11.76
N SER A 113 -7.80 7.23 11.49
CA SER A 113 -6.56 6.96 12.21
C SER A 113 -5.48 6.41 11.28
N ARG A 114 -4.32 6.08 11.84
CA ARG A 114 -3.20 5.41 11.17
C ARG A 114 -3.19 3.93 11.57
N TYR A 115 -2.98 3.05 10.60
CA TYR A 115 -2.96 1.60 10.82
C TYR A 115 -1.77 0.98 10.09
N ILE A 116 -1.27 -0.13 10.62
CA ILE A 116 -0.37 -1.04 9.91
C ILE A 116 -1.24 -2.21 9.48
N VAL A 117 -1.30 -2.47 8.18
CA VAL A 117 -2.08 -3.56 7.61
C VAL A 117 -1.17 -4.53 6.87
N TYR A 118 -1.42 -5.82 7.03
CA TYR A 118 -0.83 -6.86 6.21
C TYR A 118 -1.89 -7.30 5.22
N ASN A 119 -1.77 -6.84 3.98
CA ASN A 119 -2.77 -7.06 2.94
C ASN A 119 -2.24 -8.02 1.88
N GLU A 120 -3.16 -8.70 1.20
CA GLU A 120 -2.82 -9.29 -0.09
C GLU A 120 -2.58 -8.12 -1.03
N GLU A 121 -1.43 -8.10 -1.70
CA GLU A 121 -1.29 -7.24 -2.86
C GLU A 121 -1.11 -8.11 -4.08
N GLU A 122 -1.78 -7.62 -5.12
CA GLU A 122 -1.61 -8.04 -6.48
C GLU A 122 -0.14 -7.89 -6.90
N LEU A 123 0.31 -8.83 -7.72
CA LEU A 123 1.72 -9.14 -8.02
C LEU A 123 2.53 -8.00 -8.70
N SER A 124 2.03 -6.77 -8.72
CA SER A 124 2.54 -5.65 -9.53
C SER A 124 3.16 -4.49 -8.74
N TYR A 125 2.86 -4.30 -7.45
CA TYR A 125 3.47 -3.21 -6.70
C TYR A 125 4.93 -3.53 -6.34
N ILE A 126 5.85 -2.74 -6.89
CA ILE A 126 7.26 -2.76 -6.54
C ILE A 126 7.55 -1.45 -5.78
N PRO A 127 8.00 -1.50 -4.52
CA PRO A 127 8.39 -0.31 -3.76
C PRO A 127 9.37 0.57 -4.56
N GLU A 128 9.25 1.90 -4.48
CA GLU A 128 10.14 2.82 -5.22
C GLU A 128 11.62 2.55 -4.91
N GLU A 129 11.94 2.22 -3.66
CA GLU A 129 13.31 1.89 -3.27
C GLU A 129 13.82 0.65 -4.04
N MET A 130 12.94 -0.34 -4.28
CA MET A 130 13.27 -1.49 -5.12
C MET A 130 13.40 -1.11 -6.59
N ILE A 131 12.51 -0.28 -7.12
CA ILE A 131 12.60 0.22 -8.50
C ILE A 131 13.94 0.93 -8.69
N ARG A 132 14.29 1.87 -7.81
CA ARG A 132 15.57 2.61 -7.86
C ARG A 132 16.78 1.67 -7.79
N ARG A 133 16.77 0.69 -6.88
CA ARG A 133 17.86 -0.32 -6.75
C ARG A 133 18.05 -1.15 -8.03
N HIS A 134 16.98 -1.40 -8.78
CA HIS A 134 16.98 -2.25 -9.98
C HIS A 134 16.95 -1.45 -11.30
N THR A 135 17.00 -0.12 -11.24
CA THR A 135 17.05 0.73 -12.44
C THR A 135 18.47 0.86 -12.95
N ALA A 136 18.72 0.38 -14.17
CA ALA A 136 20.02 0.50 -14.83
C ALA A 136 20.26 1.92 -15.40
N PRO A 137 21.52 2.40 -15.45
CA PRO A 137 22.73 1.74 -15.00
C PRO A 137 22.92 1.81 -13.48
N ILE A 138 23.20 0.67 -12.87
CA ILE A 138 23.47 0.57 -11.43
C ILE A 138 24.97 0.78 -11.21
N ARG A 139 25.35 1.85 -10.51
CA ARG A 139 26.76 2.19 -10.26
C ARG A 139 27.30 1.46 -9.03
N CYS A 140 28.59 1.09 -9.05
CA CYS A 140 29.28 0.52 -7.89
C CYS A 140 29.28 1.52 -6.72
N GLY A 141 29.72 2.76 -6.97
CA GLY A 141 29.87 3.81 -5.96
C GLY A 141 31.22 3.80 -5.23
N ALA A 142 31.99 2.71 -5.32
CA ALA A 142 33.39 2.64 -4.88
C ALA A 142 34.39 2.75 -6.05
N CYS A 143 33.94 2.41 -7.27
CA CYS A 143 34.70 2.52 -8.51
C CYS A 143 33.75 2.85 -9.69
N ASP A 144 34.31 2.95 -10.90
CA ASP A 144 33.58 3.32 -12.12
C ASP A 144 32.77 2.17 -12.74
N ALA A 145 32.75 0.99 -12.13
CA ALA A 145 31.99 -0.15 -12.65
C ALA A 145 30.47 0.10 -12.65
N VAL A 146 29.81 -0.35 -13.73
CA VAL A 146 28.36 -0.24 -13.94
C VAL A 146 27.73 -1.60 -14.22
N PHE A 147 26.50 -1.79 -13.76
CA PHE A 147 25.81 -3.07 -13.79
C PHE A 147 24.38 -2.90 -14.30
N SER A 148 23.84 -3.96 -14.92
CA SER A 148 22.44 -4.07 -15.31
C SER A 148 21.58 -4.79 -14.27
N LEU A 149 22.20 -5.49 -13.32
CA LEU A 149 21.53 -6.28 -12.27
C LEU A 149 22.09 -5.93 -10.90
N TRP A 150 21.20 -5.74 -9.92
CA TRP A 150 21.57 -5.42 -8.54
C TRP A 150 22.48 -6.50 -7.92
N GLN A 151 22.18 -7.77 -8.16
CA GLN A 151 23.00 -8.90 -7.68
C GLN A 151 24.43 -8.87 -8.25
N GLY A 152 24.59 -8.39 -9.49
CA GLY A 152 25.90 -8.22 -10.11
C GLY A 152 26.72 -7.14 -9.41
N ARG A 153 26.09 -6.00 -9.11
CA ARG A 153 26.71 -4.91 -8.35
C ARG A 153 27.10 -5.35 -6.94
N MET A 154 26.20 -6.05 -6.22
CA MET A 154 26.50 -6.53 -4.87
C MET A 154 27.66 -7.53 -4.85
N ARG A 155 27.66 -8.50 -5.77
CA ARG A 155 28.77 -9.46 -5.91
C ARG A 155 30.10 -8.76 -6.18
N HIS A 156 30.12 -7.82 -7.11
CA HIS A 156 31.33 -7.05 -7.40
C HIS A 156 31.82 -6.26 -6.18
N ARG A 157 30.92 -5.62 -5.43
CA ARG A 157 31.29 -4.88 -4.21
C ARG A 157 31.87 -5.79 -3.13
N HIS A 158 31.33 -6.99 -2.98
CA HIS A 158 31.87 -7.98 -2.06
C HIS A 158 33.27 -8.46 -2.52
N ASP A 159 33.39 -8.90 -3.77
CA ASP A 159 34.58 -9.60 -4.27
C ASP A 159 35.77 -8.65 -4.49
N GLU A 160 35.53 -7.45 -5.03
CA GLU A 160 36.60 -6.50 -5.41
C GLU A 160 36.88 -5.44 -4.33
N HIS A 161 35.89 -5.12 -3.49
CA HIS A 161 36.01 -4.05 -2.50
C HIS A 161 35.87 -4.54 -1.05
N GLY A 162 35.57 -5.83 -0.83
CA GLY A 162 35.31 -6.36 0.51
C GLY A 162 34.06 -5.77 1.18
N ILE A 163 33.19 -5.11 0.43
CA ILE A 163 31.99 -4.46 0.95
C ILE A 163 30.82 -5.45 0.90
N SER A 164 30.41 -5.93 2.07
CA SER A 164 29.22 -6.76 2.21
C SER A 164 27.99 -5.88 2.39
N GLU A 165 26.98 -6.09 1.54
CA GLU A 165 25.69 -5.40 1.64
C GLU A 165 24.57 -6.41 1.83
N ASP A 166 23.64 -6.09 2.73
CA ASP A 166 22.42 -6.88 2.90
C ASP A 166 21.50 -6.74 1.68
N GLN A 167 20.72 -7.78 1.37
CA GLN A 167 19.73 -7.73 0.29
C GLN A 167 18.68 -6.64 0.52
N ASN A 168 18.38 -6.34 1.78
CA ASN A 168 17.48 -5.29 2.23
C ASN A 168 18.17 -4.50 3.33
N PRO A 169 19.08 -3.57 3.00
CA PRO A 169 19.78 -2.79 4.00
C PRO A 169 18.78 -1.99 4.84
N LEU A 170 19.07 -1.89 6.13
CA LEU A 170 18.31 -1.04 7.05
C LEU A 170 18.44 0.43 6.62
N PRO A 171 17.46 1.30 6.96
CA PRO A 171 17.59 2.73 6.73
C PRO A 171 18.83 3.26 7.43
N ASP A 172 19.52 4.20 6.80
CA ASP A 172 20.63 4.92 7.43
C ASP A 172 20.10 5.62 8.70
N CYS A 173 20.85 5.51 9.80
CA CYS A 173 20.53 6.13 11.08
C CYS A 173 21.00 7.59 11.20
#